data_AF-A0A517R3W0-F1
#
_entry.id   AF-A0A517R3W0-F1
#
_cell.length_a   1.000
_cell.length_b   1.000
_cell.length_c   1.000
_cell.angle_alpha   90.00
_cell.angle_beta   90.00
_cell.angle_gamma   90.00
#
_symmetry.space_group_name_H-M   'P 1'
#
loop_
_entity.id
_entity.type
_entity.pdbx_description
1 polymer ?
#
loop_
_entity_poly.entity_id
_entity_poly.type
_entity_poly.pdbx_seq_one_letter_code
_entity_poly.pdbx_strand_id
1 'polypeptide(L)' 'MAKLGGTLLLFGIGSMILNLLGLEFILLMWVDLWGPTIGWGIRIGMAVVGLILVVVGAATDSGEE' A
#
# COMPACT_ATOMS: atom_id res chain seq x y z
N MET A 1 -15.38 -0.52 -1.13
CA MET A 1 -14.03 -1.13 -0.94
C MET A 1 -12.95 -0.49 -1.81
N ALA A 2 -13.26 -0.10 -3.05
CA ALA A 2 -12.29 0.45 -4.00
C ALA A 2 -11.53 1.70 -3.50
N LYS A 3 -12.22 2.65 -2.84
CA LYS A 3 -11.59 3.86 -2.28
C LYS A 3 -10.54 3.57 -1.19
N LEU A 4 -10.85 2.62 -0.30
CA LEU A 4 -9.90 2.17 0.74
C LEU A 4 -8.70 1.44 0.10
N GLY A 5 -8.97 0.57 -0.88
CA GLY A 5 -7.93 -0.10 -1.65
C GLY A 5 -7.00 0.88 -2.37
N GLY A 6 -7.56 1.90 -3.01
CA GLY A 6 -6.80 2.92 -3.74
C GLY A 6 -5.87 3.73 -2.84
N THR A 7 -6.37 4.14 -1.67
CA THR A 7 -5.55 4.82 -0.65
C THR A 7 -4.42 3.92 -0.15
N LEU A 8 -4.71 2.65 0.12
CA LEU A 8 -3.74 1.71 0.66
C LEU A 8 -2.68 1.32 -0.39
N LEU A 9 -3.08 1.20 -1.66
CA LEU A 9 -2.19 1.02 -2.80
C LEU A 9 -1.27 2.24 -2.98
N LEU A 10 -1.81 3.45 -2.89
CA LEU A 10 -1.03 4.69 -2.96
C LEU A 10 0.00 4.76 -1.84
N PHE A 11 -0.37 4.43 -0.60
CA PHE A 11 0.59 4.38 0.51
C PHE A 11 1.63 3.28 0.34
N GLY A 12 1.26 2.09 -0.12
CA GLY A 12 2.21 1.00 -0.38
C GLY A 12 3.25 1.38 -1.44
N ILE A 13 2.79 1.80 -2.62
CA ILE A 13 3.66 2.20 -3.74
C ILE A 13 4.42 3.49 -3.42
N GLY A 14 3.73 4.51 -2.91
CA GLY A 14 4.35 5.77 -2.52
C GLY A 14 5.42 5.58 -1.46
N SER A 15 5.20 4.66 -0.51
CA SER A 15 6.20 4.31 0.50
C SER A 15 7.42 3.65 -0.13
N MET A 16 7.26 2.75 -1.10
CA MET A 16 8.41 2.19 -1.83
C MET A 16 9.22 3.27 -2.55
N ILE A 17 8.54 4.15 -3.29
CA ILE A 17 9.19 5.22 -4.06
C ILE A 17 9.96 6.15 -3.11
N LEU A 18 9.34 6.57 -2.01
CA LEU A 18 10.02 7.40 -1.00
C LEU A 18 11.24 6.68 -0.42
N ASN A 19 11.15 5.39 -0.09
CA ASN A 19 12.28 4.62 0.44
C ASN A 19 13.49 4.66 -0.50
N LEU A 20 13.25 4.55 -1.81
CA LEU A 20 14.30 4.62 -2.83
C LEU A 20 14.98 6.00 -2.90
N LEU A 21 14.26 7.06 -2.51
CA LEU A 21 14.79 8.42 -2.39
C LEU A 21 15.43 8.70 -1.03
N GLY A 22 15.48 7.72 -0.12
CA GLY A 22 15.90 7.91 1.27
C GLY A 22 14.91 8.75 2.10
N LEU A 23 13.67 8.85 1.63
CA LEU A 23 12.57 9.54 2.30
C LEU A 23 11.55 8.53 2.83
N GLU A 24 10.71 8.97 3.75
CA GLU A 24 9.67 8.13 4.32
C GLU A 24 8.42 8.93 4.69
N PHE A 25 7.27 8.26 4.66
CA PHE A 25 6.08 8.83 5.27
C PHE A 25 6.24 8.83 6.78
N ILE A 26 5.96 9.96 7.43
CA ILE A 26 5.97 10.06 8.91
C ILE A 26 5.08 8.97 9.55
N LEU A 27 3.96 8.63 8.90
CA LEU A 27 3.06 7.57 9.37
C LEU A 27 3.64 6.15 9.27
N LEU A 28 4.63 5.94 8.40
CA LEU A 28 5.26 4.65 8.15
C LEU A 28 6.69 4.57 8.68
N MET A 29 7.14 5.56 9.45
CA MET A 29 8.48 5.57 10.07
C MET A 29 8.74 4.33 10.94
N TRP A 30 7.68 3.82 11.57
CA TRP A 30 7.74 2.61 12.38
C TRP A 30 8.07 1.35 11.58
N VAL A 31 7.83 1.35 10.26
CA VAL A 31 8.13 0.23 9.35
C VAL A 31 9.64 0.01 9.27
N ASP A 32 10.42 1.09 9.32
CA ASP A 32 11.88 1.02 9.23
C ASP A 32 12.53 0.56 10.54
N LEU A 33 11.80 0.58 11.67
CA LEU A 33 12.25 0.00 12.95
C LEU A 33 12.42 -1.52 12.90
N TRP A 34 11.74 -2.20 11.98
CA TRP A 34 11.83 -3.65 11.80
C TRP A 34 13.06 -4.07 10.97
N GLY A 35 13.82 -3.09 10.49
CA GLY A 35 14.95 -3.30 9.60
C GLY A 35 14.54 -3.41 8.13
N PRO A 36 15.52 -3.34 7.21
CA PRO A 36 15.28 -3.12 5.79
C PRO A 36 14.48 -4.25 5.12
N THR A 37 14.76 -5.52 5.46
CA THR A 37 14.08 -6.68 4.87
C THR A 37 12.60 -6.73 5.24
N ILE A 38 12.29 -6.56 6.53
CA ILE A 38 10.90 -6.60 7.02
C ILE A 38 10.15 -5.34 6.57
N GLY A 39 10.81 -4.19 6.59
CA GLY A 39 10.24 -2.93 6.11
C GLY A 39 9.80 -3.02 4.65
N TRP A 40 10.66 -3.56 3.77
CA TRP A 40 10.29 -3.82 2.37
C TRP A 40 9.14 -4.82 2.25
N GLY A 41 9.11 -5.87 3.07
CA GLY A 41 8.00 -6.82 3.12
C GLY A 41 6.65 -6.15 3.44
N ILE A 42 6.63 -5.23 4.40
CA ILE A 42 5.42 -4.47 4.76
C ILE A 42 4.99 -3.53 3.61
N ARG A 43 5.95 -2.82 2.98
CA ARG A 43 5.66 -1.92 1.84
C ARG A 43 5.05 -2.71 0.67
N ILE A 44 5.61 -3.88 0.36
CA ILE A 44 5.08 -4.79 -0.67
C ILE A 44 3.71 -5.33 -0.27
N GLY A 45 3.55 -5.77 0.97
CA GLY A 45 2.28 -6.25 1.50
C GLY A 45 1.16 -5.21 1.36
N MET A 46 1.43 -3.96 1.73
CA MET A 46 0.46 -2.87 1.55
C MET A 46 0.12 -2.65 0.08
N ALA A 47 1.12 -2.61 -0.82
CA ALA A 47 0.83 -2.43 -2.25
C ALA A 47 -0.03 -3.57 -2.82
N VAL A 48 0.30 -4.83 -2.49
CA VAL A 48 -0.45 -6.01 -2.97
C VAL A 48 -1.87 -6.04 -2.41
N VAL A 49 -2.05 -5.84 -1.10
CA VAL A 49 -3.37 -5.82 -0.47
C VAL A 49 -4.21 -4.66 -1.01
N GLY A 50 -3.61 -3.47 -1.19
CA GLY A 50 -4.27 -2.33 -1.80
C GLY A 50 -4.76 -2.63 -3.21
N LEU A 51 -3.92 -3.25 -4.05
CA LEU A 51 -4.29 -3.65 -5.41
C LEU A 51 -5.46 -4.64 -5.41
N ILE A 52 -5.41 -5.66 -4.56
CA ILE A 52 -6.49 -6.65 -4.43
C ILE A 52 -7.79 -5.97 -4.04
N LEU A 53 -7.77 -5.06 -3.06
CA LEU A 53 -8.96 -4.33 -2.60
C LEU A 53 -9.53 -3.39 -3.67
N VAL A 54 -8.70 -2.80 -4.53
CA VAL A 54 -9.17 -2.01 -5.69
C VAL A 54 -9.86 -2.91 -6.69
N VAL A 55 -9.22 -4.01 -7.08
CA VAL A 55 -9.76 -4.93 -8.10
C VAL A 55 -11.06 -5.57 -7.63
N VAL A 56 -11.07 -6.11 -6.40
CA VAL A 56 -12.29 -6.71 -5.80
C VAL A 56 -13.36 -5.65 -5.62
N GLY A 57 -13.00 -4.47 -5.11
CA GLY A 57 -13.93 -3.37 -4.90
C GLY A 57 -14.58 -2.87 -6.19
N ALA A 58 -13.81 -2.77 -7.27
CA ALA A 58 -14.32 -2.39 -8.58
C ALA A 58 -15.24 -3.49 -9.16
N ALA A 59 -14.85 -4.77 -9.02
CA ALA A 59 -15.67 -5.88 -9.46
C ALA A 59 -17.01 -6.00 -8.71
N THR A 60 -17.04 -5.69 -7.42
CA THR A 60 -18.29 -5.66 -6.63
C THR A 60 -19.18 -4.48 -6.99
N ASP A 61 -18.62 -3.27 -7.20
CA ASP A 61 -19.41 -2.09 -7.64
C ASP A 61 -20.06 -2.34 -9.02
N SER A 62 -19.39 -3.09 -9.88
CA SER A 62 -19.87 -3.41 -11.24
C SER A 62 -21.03 -4.41 -11.26
N GLY A 63 -21.25 -5.16 -10.18
CA GLY A 63 -22.31 -6.17 -10.07
C GLY A 63 -23.63 -5.64 -9.49
N GLU A 64 -23.64 -4.38 -9.04
CA GLU A 64 -24.79 -3.69 -8.46
C GLU A 64 -25.43 -2.67 -9.43
N GLU A 65 -24.99 -2.64 -10.70
CA GLU A 65 -25.61 -1.87 -11.80
C GLU A 65 -26.49 -2.74 -12.73
#